data_AF-A0A973P671-F1
#
_entry.id   AF-A0A973P671-F1
#
_cell.length_a   1.000
_cell.length_b   1.000
_cell.length_c   1.000
_cell.angle_alpha   90.00
_cell.angle_beta   90.00
_cell.angle_gamma   90.00
#
_symmetry.space_group_name_H-M   'P 1'
#
loop_
_entity.id
_entity.type
_entity.pdbx_description
1 polymer ?
#
loop_
_entity_poly.entity_id
_entity_poly.type
_entity_poly.pdbx_seq_one_letter_code
_entity_poly.pdbx_strand_id
1 'polypeptide(L)' 'MSCGHCSAAVTEALSALPGVSEVRIDLAGKRAVVDSAAPLEIAAVRDAVEGAGYQLV' A
#
# COMPACT_ATOMS: atom_id res chain seq x y z
N MET A 1 1.16 -10.88 1.29
CA MET A 1 2.55 -10.49 1.63
C MET A 1 3.19 -11.58 2.47
N SER A 2 4.20 -12.27 1.95
CA SER A 2 4.81 -13.45 2.59
C SER A 2 6.34 -13.34 2.77
N CYS A 3 6.99 -12.26 2.34
CA CYS A 3 8.41 -12.02 2.61
C CYS A 3 8.71 -10.51 2.77
N GLY A 4 9.80 -10.14 3.47
CA GLY A 4 10.15 -8.73 3.74
C GLY A 4 10.52 -7.89 2.51
N HIS A 5 10.91 -8.52 1.39
CA HIS A 5 11.09 -7.82 0.11
C HIS A 5 9.74 -7.46 -0.54
N CYS A 6 8.68 -8.24 -0.26
CA CYS A 6 7.34 -7.98 -0.78
C CYS A 6 6.72 -6.70 -0.23
N SER A 7 7.00 -6.38 1.04
CA SER A 7 6.42 -5.23 1.72
C SER A 7 7.00 -3.90 1.25
N ALA A 8 8.28 -3.85 0.87
CA ALA A 8 8.92 -2.61 0.42
C ALA A 8 8.29 -2.06 -0.87
N ALA A 9 8.01 -2.93 -1.85
CA ALA A 9 7.39 -2.53 -3.11
C ALA A 9 5.99 -1.93 -2.90
N VAL A 10 5.19 -2.52 -2.01
CA VAL A 10 3.85 -2.02 -1.66
C VAL A 10 3.94 -0.69 -0.91
N THR A 11 4.87 -0.56 0.04
CA THR A 11 5.10 0.68 0.79
C THR A 11 5.48 1.81 -0.16
N GLU A 12 6.43 1.59 -1.07
CA GLU A 12 6.85 2.57 -2.07
C GLU A 12 5.69 3.00 -2.97
N ALA A 13 4.95 2.04 -3.52
CA ALA A 13 3.83 2.32 -4.42
C ALA A 13 2.71 3.13 -3.73
N LEU A 14 2.35 2.78 -2.49
CA LEU A 14 1.33 3.49 -1.73
C LEU A 14 1.81 4.87 -1.26
N SER A 15 3.09 5.00 -0.90
CA SER A 15 3.67 6.29 -0.47
C SER A 15 3.75 7.31 -1.60
N ALA A 16 3.76 6.85 -2.86
CA ALA A 16 3.73 7.71 -4.04
C ALA A 16 2.34 8.32 -4.32
N LEU A 17 1.28 7.85 -3.65
CA LEU A 17 -0.07 8.38 -3.86
C LEU A 17 -0.21 9.78 -3.25
N PRO A 18 -0.86 10.73 -3.96
CA PRO A 18 -1.09 12.08 -3.44
C PRO A 18 -1.82 12.07 -2.10
N GLY A 19 -1.28 12.82 -1.14
CA GLY A 19 -1.87 12.97 0.19
C GLY A 19 -1.51 11.85 1.17
N VAL A 20 -0.79 10.81 0.76
CA VAL A 20 -0.25 9.81 1.70
C VAL A 20 0.90 10.41 2.49
N SER A 21 0.86 10.20 3.81
CA SER A 21 1.88 10.72 4.75
C SER A 21 2.63 9.59 5.45
N GLU A 22 1.99 8.43 5.65
CA GLU A 22 2.63 7.26 6.25
C GLU A 22 2.02 5.97 5.67
N VAL A 23 2.85 4.94 5.47
CA VAL A 23 2.42 3.59 5.11
C VAL A 23 3.08 2.59 6.05
N ARG A 24 2.27 1.75 6.70
CA ARG A 24 2.70 0.70 7.62
C ARG A 24 2.23 -0.66 7.12
N ILE A 25 3.13 -1.63 7.10
CA ILE A 25 2.80 -3.00 6.70
C ILE A 25 2.68 -3.88 7.93
N ASP A 26 1.48 -4.42 8.15
CA ASP A 26 1.23 -5.48 9.11
C ASP A 26 1.35 -6.84 8.40
N LEU A 27 2.50 -7.49 8.58
CA LEU A 27 2.76 -8.82 8.03
C LEU A 27 1.96 -9.92 8.73
N ALA A 28 1.65 -9.76 10.03
CA ALA A 28 0.92 -10.76 10.81
C ALA A 28 -0.56 -10.80 10.41
N GLY A 29 -1.17 -9.63 10.28
CA GLY A 29 -2.53 -9.40 9.80
C GLY A 29 -2.67 -9.37 8.28
N LYS A 30 -1.55 -9.42 7.54
CA LYS A 30 -1.48 -9.35 6.06
C LYS A 30 -2.17 -8.10 5.50
N ARG A 31 -1.95 -6.95 6.14
CA ARG A 31 -2.61 -5.68 5.83
C ARG A 31 -1.60 -4.56 5.61
N ALA A 32 -2.00 -3.57 4.80
CA ALA A 32 -1.34 -2.28 4.73
C ALA A 32 -2.24 -1.24 5.40
N VAL A 33 -1.67 -0.40 6.24
CA VAL A 33 -2.33 0.75 6.87
C VAL A 33 -1.73 2.01 6.28
N VAL A 34 -2.56 2.90 5.78
CA VAL A 34 -2.16 4.14 5.12
C VAL A 34 -2.78 5.31 5.86
N ASP A 35 -1.95 6.25 6.27
CA ASP A 35 -2.38 7.54 6.81
C ASP A 35 -2.29 8.57 5.68
N SER A 36 -3.40 9.25 5.41
CA SER A 36 -3.51 10.24 4.35
C SER A 36 -4.23 11.51 4.81
N ALA A 37 -3.78 12.66 4.29
CA ALA A 37 -4.37 13.97 4.59
C ALA A 37 -5.74 14.17 3.90
N ALA A 38 -6.05 13.35 2.89
CA ALA A 38 -7.30 13.36 2.16
C ALA A 38 -7.74 11.91 1.87
N PRO A 39 -9.04 11.68 1.61
CA PRO A 39 -9.52 10.38 1.16
C PRO A 39 -8.78 9.92 -0.09
N LEU A 40 -8.37 8.65 -0.10
CA LEU A 40 -7.74 8.03 -1.25
C LEU A 40 -8.80 7.37 -2.12
N GLU A 41 -8.69 7.57 -3.44
CA GLU A 41 -9.49 6.84 -4.42
C GLU A 41 -9.10 5.36 -4.38
N ILE A 42 -10.08 4.49 -4.15
CA ILE A 42 -9.85 3.04 -4.07
C ILE A 42 -9.25 2.48 -5.37
N ALA A 43 -9.60 3.06 -6.52
CA ALA A 43 -8.99 2.70 -7.80
C ALA A 43 -7.48 2.99 -7.82
N ALA A 44 -7.05 4.16 -7.35
CA ALA A 44 -5.64 4.53 -7.30
C ALA A 44 -4.84 3.65 -6.32
N VAL A 45 -5.44 3.32 -5.16
CA VAL A 45 -4.85 2.38 -4.20
C VAL A 45 -4.71 0.99 -4.82
N ARG A 46 -5.73 0.52 -5.53
CA ARG A 46 -5.68 -0.77 -6.25
C ARG A 46 -4.58 -0.80 -7.28
N ASP A 47 -4.51 0.21 -8.16
CA ASP A 47 -3.51 0.29 -9.21
C ASP A 47 -2.08 0.31 -8.64
N ALA A 48 -1.85 1.03 -7.53
CA ALA A 48 -0.56 1.03 -6.85
C ALA A 48 -0.19 -0.37 -6.30
N VAL A 49 -1.14 -1.06 -5.69
CA VAL A 49 -0.93 -2.41 -5.12
C VAL A 49 -0.72 -3.45 -6.23
N GLU A 50 -1.49 -3.38 -7.32
CA GLU A 50 -1.39 -4.27 -8.48
C GLU A 50 -0.13 -4.01 -9.31
N GLY A 51 0.26 -2.75 -9.47
CA GLY A 51 1.53 -2.35 -10.07
C GLY A 51 2.74 -2.84 -9.27
N ALA A 52 2.61 -2.98 -7.94
CA ALA A 52 3.61 -3.62 -7.09
C ALA A 52 3.58 -5.17 -7.14
N GLY A 53 2.66 -5.77 -7.89
CA GLY A 53 2.52 -7.21 -8.07
C GLY A 53 1.64 -7.92 -7.03
N TYR A 54 0.75 -7.20 -6.36
CA TYR A 54 -0.17 -7.74 -5.35
C TYR A 54 -1.63 -7.49 -5.70
N GLN A 55 -2.53 -8.35 -5.24
CA GLN A 55 -3.96 -8.13 -5.40
C GLN A 55 -4.53 -7.43 -4.16
N LEU A 56 -5.31 -6.37 -4.37
CA LEU A 56 -6.10 -5.72 -3.32
C LEU A 56 -7.42 -6.48 -3.11
N VAL A 57 -7.60 -7.06 -1.91
CA VAL A 57 -8.76 -7.89 -1.51
C VAL A 57 -9.56 -7.29 -0.36
#